data_AF-A0A418WMN5-F1
#
_entry.id   AF-A0A418WMN5-F1
#
_cell.length_a   1.000
_cell.length_b   1.000
_cell.length_c   1.000
_cell.angle_alpha   90.00
_cell.angle_beta   90.00
_cell.angle_gamma   90.00
#
_symmetry.space_group_name_H-M   'P 1'
#
loop_
_entity.id
_entity.type
_entity.pdbx_description
1 polymer ?
#
loop_
_entity_poly.entity_id
_entity_poly.type
_entity_poly.pdbx_seq_one_letter_code
_entity_poly.pdbx_strand_id
1 'polypeptide(L)'
;MATVGQAHSSTFAANRDDRKTADIVAARAKREQGSTPITSFAQAREVLRSTTMKQAGGGAEHFDTSNPDHAPVFFLDGPAHKKKRATIARYFTPKAIANRYHIIMEQVTAEQLGELRRTGKGRLDLMSFDLAVAVAADIVGLTVTDRKKMARRLAVSLSAAFYHQRNYLGRLYAVATKFFNSIDFFYNDVKPAIRDRRANPQDDVLSHLVKEGYSDKSILIECMTYAAAGMVTTREFIVMAAWHMFDNDALRERFLNGSEDDQFTILQEILRLEPIAAFLYRRAEADPTAPTGGKSDTGFYALCLRDANMDEAAVGACPHALDPDRATKVKANGSFLSFGDGAHFCPGSQVALHETRMFLDALFRVPGIRLDRAPDIGWSDMLQSYELRNAVVTCDRT
;
A
#
# COMPACT_ATOMS: atom_id res chain seq x y z
N MET A 1 35.68 -15.38 25.56
CA MET A 1 36.01 -14.00 25.15
C MET A 1 35.64 -13.86 23.69
N ALA A 2 34.74 -12.93 23.40
CA ALA A 2 34.15 -12.70 22.10
C ALA A 2 35.16 -12.15 21.09
N THR A 3 35.15 -12.68 19.87
CA THR A 3 35.65 -11.96 18.68
C THR A 3 34.44 -11.41 17.94
N VAL A 4 34.34 -10.09 18.00
CA VAL A 4 33.35 -9.24 17.34
C VAL A 4 33.45 -9.40 15.84
N GLY A 5 32.30 -9.63 15.20
CA GLY A 5 32.17 -9.79 13.75
C GLY A 5 32.59 -8.54 12.98
N GLN A 6 33.31 -8.75 11.88
CA GLN A 6 33.64 -7.73 10.90
C GLN A 6 32.37 -7.20 10.25
N ALA A 7 32.14 -5.90 10.39
CA ALA A 7 31.16 -5.19 9.59
C ALA A 7 31.64 -5.15 8.13
N HIS A 8 30.93 -5.85 7.24
CA HIS A 8 31.10 -5.69 5.79
C HIS A 8 30.64 -4.28 5.39
N SER A 9 31.58 -3.33 5.33
CA SER A 9 31.36 -2.07 4.63
C SER A 9 31.32 -2.38 3.12
N SER A 10 30.12 -2.48 2.55
CA SER A 10 29.97 -2.56 1.10
C SER A 10 30.21 -1.16 0.52
N THR A 11 31.26 -1.01 -0.28
CA THR A 11 31.54 0.21 -1.03
C THR A 11 30.64 0.21 -2.27
N PHE A 12 29.55 0.98 -2.23
CA PHE A 12 28.70 1.17 -3.40
C PHE A 12 29.45 1.96 -4.49
N ALA A 13 29.24 1.61 -5.76
CA ALA A 13 29.72 2.43 -6.87
C ALA A 13 28.98 3.78 -6.86
N ALA A 14 29.68 4.88 -7.15
CA ALA A 14 29.17 6.25 -7.01
C ALA A 14 27.87 6.56 -7.79
N ASN A 15 27.55 5.78 -8.83
CA ASN A 15 26.36 5.94 -9.68
C ASN A 15 25.40 4.74 -9.60
N ARG A 16 25.46 3.92 -8.55
CA ARG A 16 24.58 2.76 -8.42
C ARG A 16 23.14 3.20 -8.18
N ASP A 17 22.24 2.78 -9.07
CA ASP A 17 20.80 2.94 -8.94
C ASP A 17 20.16 1.55 -9.05
N ASP A 18 19.66 1.05 -7.91
CA ASP A 18 19.05 -0.27 -7.83
C ASP A 18 17.54 -0.24 -8.10
N ARG A 19 16.95 0.94 -8.34
CA ARG A 19 15.51 1.08 -8.58
C ARG A 19 15.10 0.38 -9.88
N LYS A 20 14.14 -0.53 -9.79
CA LYS A 20 13.49 -1.19 -10.93
C LYS A 20 12.58 -0.24 -11.71
N THR A 21 12.06 0.81 -11.05
CA THR A 21 11.01 1.67 -11.64
C THR A 21 11.49 3.07 -12.02
N ALA A 22 12.80 3.35 -11.95
CA ALA A 22 13.37 4.67 -12.22
C ALA A 22 12.89 5.25 -13.56
N ASP A 23 12.98 4.46 -14.63
CA ASP A 23 12.64 4.88 -15.99
C ASP A 23 11.17 5.24 -16.16
N ILE A 24 10.26 4.37 -15.69
CA ILE A 24 8.83 4.61 -15.86
C ILE A 24 8.37 5.81 -15.03
N VAL A 25 8.91 5.97 -13.82
CA VAL A 25 8.61 7.10 -12.95
C VAL A 25 9.10 8.39 -13.59
N ALA A 26 10.34 8.43 -14.07
CA ALA A 26 10.88 9.61 -14.77
C ALA A 26 10.02 9.98 -16.00
N ALA A 27 9.48 8.98 -16.71
CA ALA A 27 8.64 9.21 -17.89
C ALA A 27 7.18 9.60 -17.57
N ARG A 28 6.61 9.15 -16.45
CA ARG A 28 5.16 9.19 -16.20
C ARG A 28 4.73 9.95 -14.96
N ALA A 29 5.58 10.06 -13.94
CA ALA A 29 5.21 10.70 -12.69
C ALA A 29 4.96 12.20 -12.91
N LYS A 30 3.69 12.58 -12.81
CA LYS A 30 3.25 13.97 -12.95
C LYS A 30 2.41 14.35 -11.75
N ARG A 31 2.95 15.28 -10.97
CA ARG A 31 2.23 15.92 -9.87
C ARG A 31 1.02 16.70 -10.40
N GLU A 32 -0.03 16.80 -9.58
CA GLU A 32 -1.22 17.58 -9.91
C GLU A 32 -0.89 19.04 -10.24
N GLN A 33 -1.56 19.60 -11.25
CA GLN A 33 -1.29 20.95 -11.75
C GLN A 33 -1.54 22.00 -10.65
N GLY A 34 -0.64 22.99 -10.55
CA GLY A 34 -0.73 24.05 -9.55
C GLY A 34 -0.21 23.67 -8.16
N SER A 35 0.22 22.41 -7.96
CA SER A 35 0.94 22.06 -6.73
C SER A 35 2.35 22.68 -6.68
N THR A 36 2.95 22.76 -5.51
CA THR A 36 4.37 23.08 -5.30
C THR A 36 5.09 21.80 -4.89
N PRO A 37 6.16 21.37 -5.58
CA PRO A 37 6.83 20.13 -5.26
C PRO A 37 7.65 20.27 -3.96
N ILE A 38 7.60 19.24 -3.13
CA ILE A 38 8.44 19.07 -1.94
C ILE A 38 9.22 17.78 -2.13
N THR A 39 10.52 17.91 -2.31
CA THR A 39 11.44 16.79 -2.57
C THR A 39 12.42 16.54 -1.42
N SER A 40 12.53 17.44 -0.44
CA SER A 40 13.33 17.19 0.76
C SER A 40 12.57 16.34 1.76
N PHE A 41 13.26 15.36 2.35
CA PHE A 41 12.72 14.51 3.42
C PHE A 41 12.29 15.33 4.64
N ALA A 42 13.13 16.26 5.08
CA ALA A 42 12.85 17.06 6.28
C ALA A 42 11.61 17.94 6.09
N GLN A 43 11.53 18.64 4.96
CA GLN A 43 10.39 19.50 4.63
C GLN A 43 9.11 18.68 4.43
N ALA A 44 9.19 17.52 3.76
CA ALA A 44 8.06 16.62 3.60
C ALA A 44 7.50 16.16 4.95
N ARG A 45 8.35 15.81 5.91
CA ARG A 45 7.92 15.44 7.28
C ARG A 45 7.28 16.59 8.02
N GLU A 46 7.83 17.80 7.92
CA GLU A 46 7.24 19.00 8.53
C GLU A 46 5.82 19.21 8.02
N VAL A 47 5.62 19.16 6.71
CA VAL A 47 4.30 19.32 6.08
C VAL A 47 3.34 18.20 6.44
N LEU A 48 3.78 16.93 6.49
CA LEU A 48 2.92 15.80 6.88
C LEU A 48 2.51 15.82 8.36
N ARG A 49 3.33 16.43 9.22
CA ARG A 49 3.09 16.53 10.67
C ARG A 49 2.34 17.80 11.08
N SER A 50 2.30 18.80 10.20
CA SER A 50 1.63 20.07 10.48
C SER A 50 0.12 19.89 10.65
N THR A 51 -0.44 20.53 11.67
CA THR A 51 -1.89 20.56 11.91
C THR A 51 -2.62 21.59 11.03
N THR A 52 -1.89 22.48 10.36
CA THR A 52 -2.44 23.50 9.44
C THR A 52 -2.45 23.05 7.98
N MET A 53 -2.02 21.81 7.73
CA MET A 53 -1.97 21.18 6.41
C MET A 53 -3.05 20.10 6.32
N LYS A 54 -4.03 20.31 5.45
CA LYS A 54 -5.13 19.36 5.21
C LYS A 54 -4.79 18.35 4.13
N GLN A 55 -5.41 17.17 4.20
CA GLN A 55 -5.35 16.17 3.15
C GLN A 55 -5.83 16.79 1.82
N ALA A 56 -5.11 16.52 0.72
CA ALA A 56 -5.49 16.94 -0.62
C ALA A 56 -5.14 15.85 -1.65
N GLY A 57 -5.55 16.05 -2.91
CA GLY A 57 -5.28 15.16 -4.03
C GLY A 57 -6.02 13.82 -3.94
N GLY A 58 -5.85 12.97 -4.94
CA GLY A 58 -6.49 11.64 -4.96
C GLY A 58 -8.02 11.69 -4.99
N GLY A 59 -8.58 12.79 -5.49
CA GLY A 59 -10.01 13.03 -5.54
C GLY A 59 -10.61 13.55 -4.23
N ALA A 60 -9.81 14.02 -3.27
CA ALA A 60 -10.29 14.58 -2.00
C ALA A 60 -11.37 15.65 -2.19
N GLU A 61 -11.23 16.48 -3.23
CA GLU A 61 -12.19 17.50 -3.65
C GLU A 61 -13.56 16.96 -4.07
N HIS A 62 -13.67 15.66 -4.36
CA HIS A 62 -14.93 14.99 -4.70
C HIS A 62 -15.65 14.40 -3.49
N PHE A 63 -15.06 14.43 -2.30
CA PHE A 63 -15.66 13.92 -1.07
C PHE A 63 -16.22 15.07 -0.22
N ASP A 64 -17.50 14.97 0.12
CA ASP A 64 -18.12 15.89 1.06
C ASP A 64 -17.69 15.54 2.49
N THR A 65 -16.82 16.36 3.07
CA THR A 65 -16.35 16.23 4.45
C THR A 65 -17.15 17.09 5.43
N SER A 66 -18.22 17.76 4.99
CA SER A 66 -19.05 18.61 5.86
C SER A 66 -19.78 17.80 6.93
N ASN A 67 -20.08 16.54 6.64
CA ASN A 67 -20.57 15.56 7.60
C ASN A 67 -19.47 14.51 7.88
N PRO A 68 -18.68 14.67 8.95
CA PRO A 68 -17.57 13.77 9.24
C PRO A 68 -17.95 12.31 9.47
N ASP A 69 -19.19 12.04 9.86
CA ASP A 69 -19.66 10.68 10.09
C ASP A 69 -19.80 9.90 8.77
N HIS A 70 -19.99 10.56 7.64
CA HIS A 70 -20.14 9.92 6.32
C HIS A 70 -18.92 10.07 5.40
N ALA A 71 -17.91 10.82 5.82
CA ALA A 71 -16.68 11.01 5.06
C ALA A 71 -15.64 9.93 5.40
N PRO A 72 -14.93 9.35 4.41
CA PRO A 72 -13.85 8.41 4.68
C PRO A 72 -12.80 9.03 5.59
N VAL A 73 -12.29 8.25 6.55
CA VAL A 73 -11.27 8.71 7.51
C VAL A 73 -10.06 9.34 6.81
N PHE A 74 -9.71 8.84 5.62
CA PHE A 74 -8.61 9.32 4.80
C PHE A 74 -8.72 10.81 4.43
N PHE A 75 -9.93 11.34 4.23
CA PHE A 75 -10.16 12.74 3.83
C PHE A 75 -10.53 13.66 4.99
N LEU A 76 -10.56 13.14 6.21
CA LEU A 76 -10.79 13.94 7.40
C LEU A 76 -9.48 14.51 7.94
N ASP A 77 -9.57 15.66 8.61
CA ASP A 77 -8.46 16.25 9.37
C ASP A 77 -8.91 16.64 10.80
N GLY A 78 -7.95 17.02 11.64
CA GLY A 78 -8.20 17.58 12.97
C GLY A 78 -8.97 16.64 13.94
N PRO A 79 -9.86 17.18 14.78
CA PRO A 79 -10.58 16.39 15.78
C PRO A 79 -11.45 15.26 15.21
N ALA A 80 -12.09 15.49 14.07
CA ALA A 80 -12.93 14.50 13.41
C ALA A 80 -12.12 13.29 12.94
N HIS A 81 -11.00 13.55 12.27
CA HIS A 81 -10.05 12.50 11.89
C HIS A 81 -9.54 11.72 13.10
N LYS A 82 -9.09 12.43 14.14
CA LYS A 82 -8.58 11.81 15.37
C LYS A 82 -9.61 10.88 16.01
N LYS A 83 -10.87 11.31 16.10
CA LYS A 83 -11.98 10.50 16.63
C LYS A 83 -12.18 9.23 15.79
N LYS A 84 -12.37 9.38 14.48
CA LYS A 84 -12.64 8.24 13.58
C LYS A 84 -11.48 7.26 13.52
N ARG A 85 -10.25 7.78 13.50
CA ARG A 85 -9.01 7.00 13.50
C ARG A 85 -8.82 6.21 14.80
N ALA A 86 -9.14 6.79 15.95
CA ALA A 86 -9.10 6.08 17.23
C ALA A 86 -10.05 4.86 17.24
N THR A 87 -11.18 4.96 16.57
CA THR A 87 -12.16 3.86 16.51
C THR A 87 -11.67 2.66 15.72
N ILE A 88 -10.92 2.89 14.63
CA ILE A 88 -10.40 1.81 13.78
C ILE A 88 -9.03 1.30 14.23
N ALA A 89 -8.30 2.05 15.07
CA ALA A 89 -6.94 1.72 15.47
C ALA A 89 -6.81 0.33 16.11
N ARG A 90 -7.85 -0.15 16.82
CA ARG A 90 -7.85 -1.47 17.45
C ARG A 90 -7.63 -2.63 16.46
N TYR A 91 -8.10 -2.46 15.22
CA TYR A 91 -7.97 -3.45 14.14
C TYR A 91 -6.56 -3.49 13.54
N PHE A 92 -5.66 -2.58 13.92
CA PHE A 92 -4.29 -2.53 13.38
C PHE A 92 -3.23 -2.67 14.48
N THR A 93 -3.64 -3.13 15.66
CA THR A 93 -2.71 -3.36 16.77
C THR A 93 -1.82 -4.57 16.52
N PRO A 94 -0.59 -4.63 17.08
CA PRO A 94 0.26 -5.82 16.98
C PRO A 94 -0.45 -7.11 17.41
N LYS A 95 -1.30 -7.02 18.45
CA LYS A 95 -2.12 -8.14 18.92
C LYS A 95 -3.15 -8.60 17.89
N ALA A 96 -3.82 -7.69 17.21
CA ALA A 96 -4.76 -8.04 16.14
C ALA A 96 -4.03 -8.75 14.98
N ILE A 97 -2.85 -8.24 14.62
CA ILE A 97 -2.02 -8.84 13.56
C ILE A 97 -1.60 -10.26 13.93
N ALA A 98 -0.97 -10.43 15.09
CA ALA A 98 -0.45 -11.72 15.54
C ALA A 98 -1.56 -12.77 15.75
N ASN A 99 -2.69 -12.37 16.36
CA ASN A 99 -3.70 -13.34 16.79
C ASN A 99 -4.79 -13.63 15.75
N ARG A 100 -5.01 -12.72 14.79
CA ARG A 100 -6.10 -12.85 13.82
C ARG A 100 -5.59 -12.89 12.40
N TYR A 101 -4.83 -11.88 11.97
CA TYR A 101 -4.46 -11.78 10.57
C TYR A 101 -3.37 -12.76 10.16
N HIS A 102 -2.47 -13.14 11.08
CA HIS A 102 -1.48 -14.18 10.83
C HIS A 102 -2.12 -15.49 10.37
N ILE A 103 -3.25 -15.88 10.96
CA ILE A 103 -3.97 -17.11 10.62
C ILE A 103 -4.43 -17.08 9.15
N ILE A 104 -5.08 -16.00 8.71
CA ILE A 104 -5.54 -15.90 7.32
C ILE A 104 -4.37 -15.77 6.35
N MET A 105 -3.29 -15.07 6.74
CA MET A 105 -2.06 -14.97 5.95
C MET A 105 -1.42 -16.34 5.72
N GLU A 106 -1.25 -17.15 6.76
CA GLU A 106 -0.71 -18.51 6.68
C GLU A 106 -1.60 -19.42 5.82
N GLN A 107 -2.91 -19.41 6.07
CA GLN A 107 -3.85 -20.27 5.36
C GLN A 107 -3.86 -20.00 3.85
N VAL A 108 -3.93 -18.72 3.46
CA VAL A 108 -3.97 -18.33 2.04
C VAL A 108 -2.63 -18.59 1.39
N THR A 109 -1.52 -18.28 2.07
CA THR A 109 -0.16 -18.57 1.58
C THR A 109 0.01 -20.07 1.35
N ALA A 110 -0.34 -20.92 2.32
CA ALA A 110 -0.23 -22.37 2.21
C ALA A 110 -1.08 -22.93 1.07
N GLU A 111 -2.32 -22.46 0.89
CA GLU A 111 -3.18 -22.85 -0.23
C GLU A 111 -2.53 -22.51 -1.58
N GLN A 112 -2.06 -21.27 -1.73
CA GLN A 112 -1.46 -20.78 -2.97
C GLN A 112 -0.16 -21.50 -3.31
N LEU A 113 0.70 -21.74 -2.32
CA LEU A 113 1.96 -22.46 -2.53
C LEU A 113 1.72 -23.96 -2.77
N GLY A 114 0.68 -24.56 -2.19
CA GLY A 114 0.26 -25.91 -2.53
C GLY A 114 -0.15 -26.04 -4.00
N GLU A 115 -0.95 -25.10 -4.49
CA GLU A 115 -1.34 -25.06 -5.91
C GLU A 115 -0.15 -24.77 -6.84
N LEU A 116 0.76 -23.87 -6.45
CA LEU A 116 1.99 -23.61 -7.16
C LEU A 116 2.84 -24.89 -7.31
N ARG A 117 3.01 -25.66 -6.23
CA ARG A 117 3.77 -26.93 -6.25
C ARG A 117 3.08 -28.00 -7.11
N ARG A 118 1.75 -28.07 -7.08
CA ARG A 118 0.98 -29.03 -7.90
C ARG A 118 1.13 -28.74 -9.40
N THR A 119 1.11 -27.46 -9.77
CA THR A 119 1.12 -27.00 -11.17
C THR A 119 2.53 -26.74 -11.71
N GLY A 120 3.50 -26.45 -10.84
CA GLY A 120 4.87 -26.06 -11.18
C GLY A 120 5.02 -24.62 -11.67
N LYS A 121 3.94 -23.83 -11.74
CA LYS A 121 3.95 -22.46 -12.29
C LYS A 121 2.81 -21.63 -11.72
N GLY A 122 3.09 -20.38 -11.36
CA GLY A 122 2.12 -19.47 -10.77
C GLY A 122 2.30 -18.03 -11.21
N ARG A 123 1.23 -17.24 -11.11
CA ARG A 123 1.19 -15.80 -11.35
C ARG A 123 1.38 -15.07 -10.03
N LEU A 124 2.59 -14.57 -9.80
CA LEU A 124 2.97 -13.95 -8.53
C LEU A 124 2.11 -12.72 -8.22
N ASP A 125 1.79 -11.91 -9.22
CA ASP A 125 0.92 -10.75 -9.07
C ASP A 125 -0.52 -11.11 -8.70
N LEU A 126 -1.05 -12.25 -9.18
CA LEU A 126 -2.38 -12.72 -8.81
C LEU A 126 -2.39 -13.36 -7.41
N MET A 127 -1.38 -14.17 -7.07
CA MET A 127 -1.24 -14.75 -5.73
C MET A 127 -1.13 -13.64 -4.67
N SER A 128 -0.29 -12.66 -4.95
CA SER A 128 -0.12 -11.48 -4.10
C SER A 128 -1.43 -10.69 -3.94
N PHE A 129 -2.18 -10.48 -5.02
CA PHE A 129 -3.47 -9.79 -4.93
C PHE A 129 -4.50 -10.58 -4.11
N ASP A 130 -4.59 -11.88 -4.35
CA ASP A 130 -5.52 -12.78 -3.65
C ASP A 130 -5.24 -12.80 -2.14
N LEU A 131 -3.97 -12.78 -1.73
CA LEU A 131 -3.56 -12.66 -0.31
C LEU A 131 -4.02 -11.31 0.27
N ALA A 132 -3.70 -10.21 -0.39
CA ALA A 132 -4.04 -8.87 0.07
C ALA A 132 -5.57 -8.66 0.17
N VAL A 133 -6.34 -9.21 -0.78
CA VAL A 133 -7.81 -9.22 -0.71
C VAL A 133 -8.29 -10.02 0.50
N ALA A 134 -7.74 -11.22 0.74
CA ALA A 134 -8.19 -12.07 1.85
C ALA A 134 -7.94 -11.42 3.21
N VAL A 135 -6.76 -10.82 3.42
CA VAL A 135 -6.41 -10.14 4.68
C VAL A 135 -7.25 -8.88 4.88
N ALA A 136 -7.37 -8.03 3.85
CA ALA A 136 -8.20 -6.83 3.94
C ALA A 136 -9.68 -7.15 4.14
N ALA A 137 -10.21 -8.19 3.49
CA ALA A 137 -11.57 -8.67 3.70
C ALA A 137 -11.79 -9.14 5.15
N ASP A 138 -10.80 -9.81 5.76
CA ASP A 138 -10.87 -10.21 7.16
C ASP A 138 -10.89 -9.02 8.12
N ILE A 139 -10.02 -8.01 7.90
CA ILE A 139 -10.01 -6.76 8.68
C ILE A 139 -11.36 -6.05 8.61
N VAL A 140 -11.90 -5.92 7.39
CA VAL A 140 -13.16 -5.19 7.15
C VAL A 140 -14.36 -5.98 7.69
N GLY A 141 -14.34 -7.31 7.64
CA GLY A 141 -15.47 -8.17 8.01
C GLY A 141 -16.26 -8.71 6.82
N LEU A 142 -15.67 -8.76 5.63
CA LEU A 142 -16.26 -9.35 4.42
C LEU A 142 -16.02 -10.87 4.35
N THR A 143 -16.26 -11.59 5.45
CA THR A 143 -15.82 -12.99 5.61
C THR A 143 -16.87 -14.04 5.22
N VAL A 144 -18.09 -13.61 4.88
CA VAL A 144 -19.22 -14.51 4.59
C VAL A 144 -19.29 -14.97 3.12
N THR A 145 -18.35 -14.53 2.29
CA THR A 145 -18.36 -14.76 0.84
C THR A 145 -17.04 -15.37 0.38
N ASP A 146 -17.09 -16.06 -0.76
CA ASP A 146 -15.91 -16.71 -1.32
C ASP A 146 -14.84 -15.68 -1.69
N ARG A 147 -13.68 -15.77 -1.02
CA ARG A 147 -12.56 -14.85 -1.20
C ARG A 147 -12.06 -14.76 -2.64
N LYS A 148 -12.02 -15.88 -3.38
CA LYS A 148 -11.51 -15.90 -4.76
C LYS A 148 -12.48 -15.22 -5.72
N LYS A 149 -13.79 -15.41 -5.53
CA LYS A 149 -14.82 -14.69 -6.29
C LYS A 149 -14.78 -13.19 -5.99
N MET A 150 -14.59 -12.81 -4.73
CA MET A 150 -14.45 -11.41 -4.34
C MET A 150 -13.19 -10.77 -4.96
N ALA A 151 -12.05 -11.44 -4.86
CA ALA A 151 -10.80 -10.99 -5.47
C ALA A 151 -10.97 -10.75 -6.98
N ARG A 152 -11.67 -11.63 -7.70
CA ARG A 152 -11.97 -11.41 -9.13
C ARG A 152 -12.81 -10.15 -9.37
N ARG A 153 -13.88 -9.92 -8.60
CA ARG A 153 -14.72 -8.71 -8.73
C ARG A 153 -13.93 -7.43 -8.46
N LEU A 154 -13.08 -7.47 -7.43
CA LEU A 154 -12.23 -6.34 -7.04
C LEU A 154 -11.10 -6.10 -8.03
N ALA A 155 -10.49 -7.16 -8.58
CA ALA A 155 -9.42 -7.05 -9.58
C ALA A 155 -9.89 -6.28 -10.83
N VAL A 156 -11.13 -6.53 -11.29
CA VAL A 156 -11.70 -5.78 -12.41
C VAL A 156 -11.96 -4.33 -12.00
N SER A 157 -12.56 -4.08 -10.84
CA SER A 157 -12.87 -2.73 -10.36
C SER A 157 -11.62 -1.86 -10.13
N LEU A 158 -10.53 -2.48 -9.68
CA LEU A 158 -9.28 -1.83 -9.27
C LEU A 158 -8.20 -1.87 -10.37
N SER A 159 -8.50 -2.41 -11.55
CA SER A 159 -7.53 -2.49 -12.66
C SER A 159 -7.22 -1.10 -13.26
N ALA A 160 -5.92 -0.80 -13.43
CA ALA A 160 -5.45 0.42 -14.07
C ALA A 160 -5.84 0.52 -15.56
N ALA A 161 -6.17 -0.60 -16.21
CA ALA A 161 -6.63 -0.62 -17.61
C ALA A 161 -7.90 0.24 -17.85
N PHE A 162 -8.65 0.51 -16.79
CA PHE A 162 -9.85 1.38 -16.83
C PHE A 162 -9.53 2.87 -16.71
N TYR A 163 -8.30 3.24 -16.32
CA TYR A 163 -7.89 4.64 -16.19
C TYR A 163 -7.16 5.15 -17.45
N HIS A 164 -6.55 4.24 -18.24
CA HIS A 164 -5.79 4.58 -19.47
C HIS A 164 -6.62 4.72 -20.76
N GLN A 165 -7.94 4.90 -20.66
CA GLN A 165 -8.80 5.00 -21.84
C GLN A 165 -8.72 6.39 -22.47
N ARG A 166 -8.00 6.50 -23.60
CA ARG A 166 -7.73 7.79 -24.28
C ARG A 166 -8.89 8.34 -25.11
N ASN A 167 -9.86 7.50 -25.50
CA ASN A 167 -11.02 7.92 -26.30
C ASN A 167 -12.31 7.97 -25.48
N TYR A 168 -13.29 8.74 -25.96
CA TYR A 168 -14.55 8.97 -25.25
C TYR A 168 -15.33 7.67 -24.98
N LEU A 169 -15.42 6.78 -25.98
CA LEU A 169 -16.12 5.50 -25.85
C LEU A 169 -15.47 4.57 -24.82
N GLY A 170 -14.14 4.51 -24.78
CA GLY A 170 -13.39 3.73 -23.78
C GLY A 170 -13.59 4.28 -22.37
N ARG A 171 -13.63 5.61 -22.20
CA ARG A 171 -13.96 6.23 -20.90
C ARG A 171 -15.37 5.90 -20.46
N LEU A 172 -16.35 5.99 -21.36
CA LEU A 172 -17.74 5.63 -21.05
C LEU A 172 -17.87 4.16 -20.67
N TYR A 173 -17.22 3.26 -21.42
CA TYR A 173 -17.16 1.83 -21.11
C TYR A 173 -16.51 1.55 -19.75
N ALA A 174 -15.42 2.24 -19.42
CA ALA A 174 -14.75 2.11 -18.14
C ALA A 174 -15.63 2.59 -16.97
N VAL A 175 -16.33 3.72 -17.12
CA VAL A 175 -17.27 4.22 -16.12
C VAL A 175 -18.43 3.23 -15.93
N ALA A 176 -19.02 2.74 -17.02
CA ALA A 176 -20.11 1.76 -16.96
C ALA A 176 -19.66 0.46 -16.28
N THR A 177 -18.48 -0.04 -16.64
CA THR A 177 -17.94 -1.28 -16.06
C THR A 177 -17.64 -1.11 -14.57
N LYS A 178 -17.04 0.01 -14.16
CA LYS A 178 -16.87 0.33 -12.74
C LYS A 178 -18.20 0.35 -12.00
N PHE A 179 -19.21 1.00 -12.56
CA PHE A 179 -20.55 1.06 -11.97
C PHE A 179 -21.17 -0.33 -11.81
N PHE A 180 -21.16 -1.16 -12.86
CA PHE A 180 -21.68 -2.53 -12.80
C PHE A 180 -20.90 -3.41 -11.82
N ASN A 181 -19.57 -3.30 -11.77
CA ASN A 181 -18.77 -4.07 -10.82
C ASN A 181 -18.95 -3.61 -9.38
N SER A 182 -19.13 -2.31 -9.13
CA SER A 182 -19.47 -1.80 -7.79
C SER A 182 -20.83 -2.32 -7.33
N ILE A 183 -21.81 -2.41 -8.23
CA ILE A 183 -23.09 -3.07 -7.96
C ILE A 183 -22.87 -4.55 -7.66
N ASP A 184 -22.13 -5.26 -8.50
CA ASP A 184 -21.86 -6.68 -8.34
C ASP A 184 -21.17 -6.98 -7.00
N PHE A 185 -20.15 -6.21 -6.63
CA PHE A 185 -19.48 -6.29 -5.33
C PHE A 185 -20.44 -5.95 -4.17
N PHE A 186 -21.27 -4.92 -4.31
CA PHE A 186 -22.22 -4.57 -3.27
C PHE A 186 -23.22 -5.70 -2.98
N TYR A 187 -23.85 -6.24 -4.03
CA TYR A 187 -24.89 -7.26 -3.85
C TYR A 187 -24.34 -8.63 -3.47
N ASN A 188 -23.15 -8.99 -3.93
CA ASN A 188 -22.57 -10.30 -3.67
C ASN A 188 -21.66 -10.35 -2.45
N ASP A 189 -21.07 -9.23 -2.01
CA ASP A 189 -20.10 -9.22 -0.90
C ASP A 189 -20.57 -8.36 0.28
N VAL A 190 -20.83 -7.08 0.03
CA VAL A 190 -21.09 -6.11 1.11
C VAL A 190 -22.46 -6.32 1.74
N LYS A 191 -23.52 -6.47 0.94
CA LYS A 191 -24.89 -6.61 1.43
C LYS A 191 -25.12 -7.90 2.24
N PRO A 192 -24.60 -9.07 1.82
CA PRO A 192 -24.61 -10.27 2.67
C PRO A 192 -23.87 -10.05 3.99
N ALA A 193 -22.70 -9.42 3.96
CA ALA A 193 -21.92 -9.14 5.17
C ALA A 193 -22.65 -8.17 6.11
N ILE A 194 -23.31 -7.11 5.60
CA ILE A 194 -24.15 -6.21 6.41
C ILE A 194 -25.27 -6.99 7.11
N ARG A 195 -25.97 -7.87 6.37
CA ARG A 195 -27.06 -8.68 6.94
C ARG A 195 -26.55 -9.60 8.04
N ASP A 196 -25.41 -10.25 7.81
CA ASP A 196 -24.79 -11.11 8.80
C ASP A 196 -24.35 -10.32 10.03
N ARG A 197 -23.65 -9.18 9.90
CA ARG A 197 -23.22 -8.38 11.06
C ARG A 197 -24.36 -7.72 11.83
N ARG A 198 -25.52 -7.50 11.20
CA ARG A 198 -26.75 -7.10 11.92
C ARG A 198 -27.29 -8.22 12.80
N ALA A 199 -27.18 -9.49 12.37
CA ALA A 199 -27.64 -10.64 13.13
C ALA A 199 -26.60 -11.16 14.13
N ASN A 200 -25.32 -11.12 13.75
CA ASN A 200 -24.17 -11.71 14.42
C ASN A 200 -23.02 -10.68 14.50
N PRO A 201 -23.07 -9.68 15.39
CA PRO A 201 -21.99 -8.70 15.52
C PRO A 201 -20.65 -9.37 15.85
N GLN A 202 -19.58 -8.92 15.18
CA GLN A 202 -18.21 -9.41 15.37
C GLN A 202 -17.28 -8.25 15.77
N ASP A 203 -16.02 -8.54 16.07
CA ASP A 203 -15.00 -7.51 16.31
C ASP A 203 -14.33 -7.08 14.99
N ASP A 204 -15.08 -6.50 14.06
CA ASP A 204 -14.56 -6.01 12.77
C ASP A 204 -15.11 -4.63 12.40
N VAL A 205 -14.53 -4.02 11.36
CA VAL A 205 -14.92 -2.67 10.91
C VAL A 205 -16.39 -2.63 10.56
N LEU A 206 -16.90 -3.62 9.83
CA LEU A 206 -18.29 -3.66 9.38
C LEU A 206 -19.28 -3.71 10.54
N SER A 207 -19.00 -4.50 11.57
CA SER A 207 -19.84 -4.56 12.79
C SER A 207 -19.88 -3.22 13.51
N HIS A 208 -18.76 -2.49 13.53
CA HIS A 208 -18.72 -1.14 14.06
C HIS A 208 -19.58 -0.17 13.23
N LEU A 209 -19.42 -0.15 11.91
CA LEU A 209 -20.20 0.73 11.02
C LEU A 209 -21.70 0.45 11.11
N VAL A 210 -22.09 -0.83 11.18
CA VAL A 210 -23.48 -1.25 11.37
C VAL A 210 -24.02 -0.75 12.72
N LYS A 211 -23.25 -0.89 13.80
CA LYS A 211 -23.64 -0.44 15.15
C LYS A 211 -23.85 1.08 15.22
N GLU A 212 -23.03 1.86 14.52
CA GLU A 212 -23.15 3.32 14.44
C GLU A 212 -24.24 3.78 13.45
N GLY A 213 -24.98 2.87 12.82
CA GLY A 213 -26.11 3.22 11.96
C GLY A 213 -25.72 3.77 10.59
N TYR A 214 -24.52 3.44 10.09
CA TYR A 214 -24.11 3.87 8.75
C TYR A 214 -25.06 3.32 7.67
N SER A 215 -25.34 4.14 6.66
CA SER A 215 -26.12 3.69 5.51
C SER A 215 -25.35 2.66 4.68
N ASP A 216 -26.07 1.76 4.00
CA ASP A 216 -25.47 0.76 3.10
C ASP A 216 -24.52 1.40 2.06
N LYS A 217 -24.85 2.61 1.57
CA LYS A 217 -23.99 3.39 0.66
C LYS A 217 -22.68 3.82 1.35
N SER A 218 -22.74 4.31 2.59
CA SER A 218 -21.56 4.74 3.33
C SER A 218 -20.65 3.56 3.67
N ILE A 219 -21.26 2.42 4.03
CA ILE A 219 -20.53 1.17 4.26
C ILE A 219 -19.82 0.70 3.00
N LEU A 220 -20.47 0.74 1.83
CA LEU A 220 -19.85 0.40 0.56
C LEU A 220 -18.64 1.30 0.25
N ILE A 221 -18.77 2.61 0.48
CA ILE A 221 -17.67 3.57 0.28
C ILE A 221 -16.48 3.25 1.20
N GLU A 222 -16.73 2.97 2.49
CA GLU A 222 -15.67 2.55 3.42
C GLU A 222 -15.01 1.25 2.95
N CYS A 223 -15.79 0.23 2.58
CA CYS A 223 -15.25 -1.05 2.06
C CYS A 223 -14.35 -0.83 0.83
N MET A 224 -14.79 0.00 -0.12
CA MET A 224 -13.99 0.34 -1.31
C MET A 224 -12.74 1.16 -0.97
N THR A 225 -12.80 2.00 0.06
CA THR A 225 -11.65 2.78 0.54
C THR A 225 -10.58 1.85 1.12
N TYR A 226 -10.97 0.89 1.98
CA TYR A 226 -10.04 -0.13 2.49
C TYR A 226 -9.50 -1.02 1.37
N ALA A 227 -10.34 -1.39 0.39
CA ALA A 227 -9.93 -2.19 -0.74
C ALA A 227 -8.86 -1.48 -1.60
N ALA A 228 -9.08 -0.21 -1.94
CA ALA A 228 -8.12 0.57 -2.71
C ALA A 228 -6.81 0.80 -1.94
N ALA A 229 -6.90 1.17 -0.66
CA ALA A 229 -5.73 1.53 0.14
C ALA A 229 -4.86 0.33 0.54
N GLY A 230 -5.48 -0.80 0.90
CA GLY A 230 -4.79 -1.97 1.44
C GLY A 230 -4.51 -3.08 0.43
N MET A 231 -5.36 -3.29 -0.59
CA MET A 231 -5.19 -4.45 -1.48
C MET A 231 -4.25 -4.14 -2.64
N VAL A 232 -4.40 -2.97 -3.26
CA VAL A 232 -3.62 -2.61 -4.46
C VAL A 232 -2.16 -2.36 -4.08
N THR A 233 -1.92 -1.61 -3.02
CA THR A 233 -0.57 -1.23 -2.60
C THR A 233 0.24 -2.42 -2.12
N THR A 234 -0.35 -3.28 -1.28
CA THR A 234 0.30 -4.51 -0.79
C THR A 234 0.59 -5.48 -1.94
N ARG A 235 -0.27 -5.56 -2.97
CA ARG A 235 0.05 -6.35 -4.16
C ARG A 235 1.37 -5.92 -4.79
N GLU A 236 1.48 -4.63 -5.09
CA GLU A 236 2.68 -4.11 -5.75
C GLU A 236 3.93 -4.29 -4.88
N PHE A 237 3.77 -4.16 -3.56
CA PHE A 237 4.88 -4.34 -2.63
C PHE A 237 5.41 -5.77 -2.61
N ILE A 238 4.55 -6.77 -2.49
CA ILE A 238 4.97 -8.18 -2.49
C ILE A 238 5.71 -8.52 -3.78
N VAL A 239 5.16 -8.12 -4.94
CA VAL A 239 5.78 -8.41 -6.24
C VAL A 239 7.12 -7.69 -6.39
N MET A 240 7.22 -6.42 -5.97
CA MET A 240 8.46 -5.65 -6.03
C MET A 240 9.54 -6.26 -5.13
N ALA A 241 9.18 -6.60 -3.88
CA ALA A 241 10.11 -7.20 -2.92
C ALA A 241 10.61 -8.57 -3.41
N ALA A 242 9.71 -9.40 -3.94
CA ALA A 242 10.09 -10.66 -4.56
C ALA A 242 11.08 -10.45 -5.71
N TRP A 243 10.81 -9.47 -6.59
CA TRP A 243 11.66 -9.21 -7.75
C TRP A 243 13.08 -8.78 -7.35
N HIS A 244 13.22 -7.87 -6.38
CA HIS A 244 14.55 -7.52 -5.85
C HIS A 244 15.30 -8.72 -5.27
N MET A 245 14.61 -9.63 -4.57
CA MET A 245 15.23 -10.82 -3.99
C MET A 245 15.50 -11.93 -5.02
N PHE A 246 14.71 -12.04 -6.09
CA PHE A 246 15.02 -12.95 -7.21
C PHE A 246 16.26 -12.50 -8.00
N ASP A 247 16.48 -11.19 -8.13
CA ASP A 247 17.64 -10.64 -8.83
C ASP A 247 18.90 -10.53 -7.94
N ASN A 248 18.79 -10.84 -6.65
CA ASN A 248 19.89 -10.71 -5.69
C ASN A 248 19.87 -11.88 -4.69
N ASP A 249 20.61 -12.94 -5.00
CA ASP A 249 20.71 -14.14 -4.17
C ASP A 249 21.21 -13.83 -2.76
N ALA A 250 22.18 -12.92 -2.59
CA ALA A 250 22.69 -12.55 -1.26
C ALA A 250 21.62 -11.87 -0.39
N LEU A 251 20.77 -11.04 -1.00
CA LEU A 251 19.63 -10.43 -0.31
C LEU A 251 18.59 -11.48 0.09
N ARG A 252 18.29 -12.42 -0.81
CA ARG A 252 17.37 -13.53 -0.55
C ARG A 252 17.89 -14.45 0.56
N GLU A 253 19.17 -14.80 0.53
CA GLU A 253 19.81 -15.61 1.57
C GLU A 253 19.78 -14.92 2.92
N ARG A 254 20.08 -13.62 2.98
CA ARG A 254 19.93 -12.83 4.20
C ARG A 254 18.50 -12.84 4.71
N PHE A 255 17.52 -12.68 3.82
CA PHE A 255 16.11 -12.72 4.19
C PHE A 255 15.68 -14.08 4.77
N LEU A 256 16.11 -15.19 4.17
CA LEU A 256 15.73 -16.54 4.59
C LEU A 256 16.44 -17.03 5.87
N ASN A 257 17.67 -16.59 6.09
CA ASN A 257 18.51 -17.02 7.21
C ASN A 257 18.52 -16.03 8.38
N GLY A 258 17.96 -14.83 8.18
CA GLY A 258 17.88 -13.77 9.19
C GLY A 258 16.73 -13.95 10.19
N SER A 259 16.71 -13.08 11.20
CA SER A 259 15.59 -12.94 12.14
C SER A 259 14.37 -12.27 11.47
N GLU A 260 13.23 -12.27 12.14
CA GLU A 260 12.05 -11.50 11.69
C GLU A 260 12.37 -10.00 11.53
N ASP A 261 13.21 -9.44 12.41
CA ASP A 261 13.67 -8.05 12.31
C ASP A 261 14.56 -7.82 11.07
N ASP A 262 15.40 -8.79 10.71
CA ASP A 262 16.21 -8.72 9.48
C ASP A 262 15.31 -8.74 8.23
N GLN A 263 14.28 -9.59 8.23
CA GLN A 263 13.30 -9.64 7.15
C GLN A 263 12.58 -8.30 7.00
N PHE A 264 12.13 -7.69 8.10
CA PHE A 264 11.50 -6.37 8.05
C PHE A 264 12.45 -5.28 7.60
N THR A 265 13.71 -5.32 8.02
CA THR A 265 14.74 -4.35 7.63
C THR A 265 14.94 -4.35 6.10
N ILE A 266 15.01 -5.53 5.47
CA ILE A 266 15.09 -5.66 4.01
C ILE A 266 13.84 -5.11 3.33
N LEU A 267 12.66 -5.51 3.81
CA LEU A 267 11.37 -5.10 3.25
C LEU A 267 11.16 -3.57 3.33
N GLN A 268 11.56 -2.97 4.44
CA GLN A 268 11.47 -1.53 4.65
C GLN A 268 12.43 -0.75 3.74
N GLU A 269 13.67 -1.22 3.55
CA GLU A 269 14.60 -0.59 2.61
C GLU A 269 14.11 -0.69 1.16
N ILE A 270 13.50 -1.83 0.77
CA ILE A 270 12.85 -1.95 -0.54
C ILE A 270 11.71 -0.93 -0.67
N LEU A 271 10.88 -0.74 0.36
CA LEU A 271 9.84 0.30 0.33
C LEU A 271 10.42 1.72 0.25
N ARG A 272 11.53 2.00 0.92
CA ARG A 272 12.20 3.31 0.81
C ARG A 272 12.60 3.56 -0.64
N LEU A 273 13.24 2.56 -1.26
CA LEU A 273 13.75 2.62 -2.63
C LEU A 273 12.63 2.67 -3.68
N GLU A 274 11.56 1.91 -3.42
CA GLU A 274 10.41 1.68 -4.30
C GLU A 274 9.10 2.02 -3.57
N PRO A 275 8.83 3.29 -3.23
CA PRO A 275 7.57 3.65 -2.61
C PRO A 275 6.41 3.41 -3.57
N ILE A 276 5.38 2.72 -3.09
CA ILE A 276 4.23 2.35 -3.93
C ILE A 276 3.42 3.57 -4.35
N ALA A 277 3.25 4.57 -3.47
CA ALA A 277 2.69 5.87 -3.82
C ALA A 277 3.83 6.83 -4.20
N ALA A 278 3.72 7.53 -5.34
CA ALA A 278 4.74 8.50 -5.74
C ALA A 278 4.53 9.87 -5.09
N PHE A 279 3.27 10.25 -4.84
CA PHE A 279 2.91 11.56 -4.33
C PHE A 279 1.94 11.47 -3.14
N LEU A 280 2.11 12.36 -2.17
CA LEU A 280 1.07 12.75 -1.22
C LEU A 280 0.81 14.24 -1.40
N TYR A 281 -0.44 14.68 -1.25
CA TYR A 281 -0.75 16.10 -1.39
C TYR A 281 -1.28 16.70 -0.10
N ARG A 282 -0.93 17.97 0.13
CA ARG A 282 -1.43 18.77 1.24
C ARG A 282 -1.88 20.13 0.74
N ARG A 283 -2.90 20.69 1.39
CA ARG A 283 -3.32 22.07 1.18
C ARG A 283 -3.25 22.83 2.50
N ALA A 284 -2.57 23.96 2.51
CA ALA A 284 -2.56 24.84 3.66
C ALA A 284 -3.98 25.37 3.93
N GLU A 285 -4.39 25.42 5.20
CA GLU A 285 -5.59 26.15 5.57
C GLU A 285 -5.44 27.65 5.23
N ALA A 286 -6.54 28.27 4.79
CA ALA A 286 -6.58 29.71 4.63
C ALA A 286 -6.40 30.39 6.00
N ASP A 287 -5.52 31.38 6.08
CA ASP A 287 -5.43 32.23 7.26
C ASP A 287 -6.75 33.01 7.41
N PRO A 288 -7.52 32.79 8.48
CA PRO A 288 -8.78 33.49 8.70
C PRO A 288 -8.61 35.00 8.94
N THR A 289 -7.38 35.49 9.14
CA THR A 289 -7.06 36.92 9.31
C THR A 289 -6.56 37.60 8.04
N ALA A 290 -6.46 36.88 6.91
CA ALA A 290 -6.02 37.45 5.64
C ALA A 290 -7.02 38.53 5.14
N PRO A 291 -6.55 39.71 4.68
CA PRO A 291 -7.42 40.76 4.15
C PRO A 291 -8.30 40.25 3.00
N THR A 292 -9.60 40.49 3.08
CA THR A 292 -10.57 40.19 2.02
C THR A 292 -10.26 41.00 0.76
N GLY A 293 -9.49 40.40 -0.16
CA GLY A 293 -9.12 41.02 -1.43
C GLY A 293 -7.74 40.63 -1.96
N GLY A 294 -6.87 40.06 -1.12
CA GLY A 294 -5.68 39.34 -1.58
C GLY A 294 -6.02 37.89 -1.87
N LYS A 295 -5.49 37.30 -2.96
CA LYS A 295 -5.57 35.85 -3.16
C LYS A 295 -4.99 35.18 -1.90
N SER A 296 -5.85 34.55 -1.11
CA SER A 296 -5.43 33.59 -0.09
C SER A 296 -4.74 32.45 -0.83
N ASP A 297 -3.42 32.53 -0.97
CA ASP A 297 -2.63 31.49 -1.62
C ASP A 297 -2.49 30.34 -0.62
N THR A 298 -3.59 29.59 -0.47
CA THR A 298 -3.64 28.34 0.28
C THR A 298 -2.72 27.35 -0.42
N GLY A 299 -1.44 27.37 -0.06
CA GLY A 299 -0.39 26.60 -0.72
C GLY A 299 -0.82 25.15 -0.94
N PHE A 300 -0.85 24.73 -2.20
CA PHE A 300 -1.10 23.34 -2.59
C PHE A 300 0.25 22.68 -2.82
N TYR A 301 0.56 21.61 -2.09
CA TYR A 301 1.87 20.97 -2.09
C TYR A 301 1.79 19.52 -2.54
N ALA A 302 2.74 19.11 -3.37
CA ALA A 302 2.96 17.74 -3.79
C ALA A 302 4.24 17.22 -3.14
N LEU A 303 4.10 16.31 -2.18
CA LEU A 303 5.23 15.65 -1.55
C LEU A 303 5.66 14.49 -2.45
N CYS A 304 6.81 14.64 -3.09
CA CYS A 304 7.38 13.67 -4.01
C CYS A 304 8.10 12.59 -3.19
N LEU A 305 7.38 11.54 -2.81
CA LEU A 305 7.86 10.53 -1.86
C LEU A 305 9.14 9.84 -2.34
N ARG A 306 9.25 9.62 -3.66
CA ARG A 306 10.46 9.07 -4.25
C ARG A 306 11.66 9.95 -4.00
N ASP A 307 11.59 11.21 -4.39
CA ASP A 307 12.71 12.15 -4.23
C ASP A 307 13.03 12.36 -2.74
N ALA A 308 12.01 12.51 -1.90
CA ALA A 308 12.18 12.65 -0.46
C ALA A 308 12.82 11.41 0.20
N ASN A 309 12.49 10.21 -0.25
CA ASN A 309 13.14 8.98 0.21
C ASN A 309 14.54 8.75 -0.39
N MET A 310 14.96 9.57 -1.34
CA MET A 310 16.31 9.60 -1.92
C MET A 310 17.12 10.83 -1.45
N ASP A 311 16.58 11.67 -0.56
CA ASP A 311 17.26 12.86 -0.06
C ASP A 311 18.54 12.45 0.69
N GLU A 312 19.71 12.71 0.10
CA GLU A 312 21.02 12.34 0.65
C GLU A 312 21.24 12.88 2.06
N ALA A 313 20.65 14.02 2.41
CA ALA A 313 20.74 14.58 3.76
C ALA A 313 20.05 13.68 4.80
N ALA A 314 19.05 12.88 4.39
CA ALA A 314 18.34 11.94 5.24
C ALA A 314 18.88 10.50 5.14
N VAL A 315 19.33 10.07 3.95
CA VAL A 315 19.68 8.67 3.68
C VAL A 315 21.17 8.39 3.61
N GLY A 316 22.01 9.42 3.62
CA GLY A 316 23.45 9.32 3.44
C GLY A 316 23.84 9.04 1.99
N ALA A 317 25.09 8.61 1.80
CA ALA A 317 25.65 8.36 0.47
C ALA A 317 24.91 7.26 -0.29
N CYS A 318 24.98 7.33 -1.63
CA CYS A 318 24.37 6.38 -2.57
C CYS A 318 22.86 6.17 -2.29
N PRO A 319 22.04 7.23 -2.37
CA PRO A 319 20.63 7.19 -2.00
C PRO A 319 19.81 6.19 -2.83
N HIS A 320 20.24 5.94 -4.07
CA HIS A 320 19.59 5.02 -5.00
C HIS A 320 20.07 3.56 -4.87
N ALA A 321 21.03 3.26 -3.99
CA ALA A 321 21.45 1.90 -3.73
C ALA A 321 20.54 1.22 -2.70
N LEU A 322 20.28 -0.07 -2.89
CA LEU A 322 19.61 -0.92 -1.92
C LEU A 322 20.60 -1.30 -0.81
N ASP A 323 20.37 -0.77 0.39
CA ASP A 323 21.19 -1.02 1.57
C ASP A 323 20.30 -1.38 2.76
N PRO A 324 20.08 -2.68 3.06
CA PRO A 324 19.17 -3.06 4.15
C PRO A 324 19.53 -2.40 5.49
N ASP A 325 20.81 -2.17 5.75
CA ASP A 325 21.26 -1.60 7.03
C ASP A 325 21.20 -0.07 7.08
N ARG A 326 20.72 0.59 6.02
CA ARG A 326 20.69 2.05 5.88
C ARG A 326 20.00 2.72 7.06
N ALA A 327 18.81 2.25 7.40
CA ALA A 327 18.00 2.80 8.49
C ALA A 327 18.75 2.79 9.82
N THR A 328 19.46 1.69 10.10
CA THR A 328 20.31 1.52 11.29
C THR A 328 21.49 2.49 11.26
N LYS A 329 22.14 2.65 10.10
CA LYS A 329 23.29 3.57 9.91
C LYS A 329 22.89 5.03 10.15
N VAL A 330 21.74 5.45 9.64
CA VAL A 330 21.25 6.84 9.79
C VAL A 330 20.31 7.04 10.99
N LYS A 331 20.07 5.99 11.78
CA LYS A 331 19.17 5.99 12.95
C LYS A 331 17.77 6.54 12.62
N ALA A 332 17.17 6.04 11.54
CA ALA A 332 15.86 6.47 11.04
C ALA A 332 14.84 5.31 11.05
N ASN A 333 13.57 5.65 10.79
CA ASN A 333 12.56 4.64 10.44
C ASN A 333 12.92 4.04 9.08
N GLY A 334 12.97 2.71 8.96
CA GLY A 334 13.45 2.05 7.76
C GLY A 334 12.60 2.23 6.51
N SER A 335 11.31 2.52 6.66
CA SER A 335 10.41 2.78 5.53
C SER A 335 10.36 4.24 5.10
N PHE A 336 11.05 5.14 5.82
CA PHE A 336 11.08 6.58 5.55
C PHE A 336 9.64 7.14 5.38
N LEU A 337 9.30 7.71 4.23
CA LEU A 337 7.97 8.26 3.95
C LEU A 337 7.06 7.33 3.13
N SER A 338 7.44 6.08 2.90
CA SER A 338 6.66 5.16 2.05
C SER A 338 5.29 4.81 2.64
N PHE A 339 5.13 4.96 3.96
CA PHE A 339 3.85 4.87 4.67
C PHE A 339 3.30 6.24 5.12
N GLY A 340 3.83 7.34 4.59
CA GLY A 340 3.55 8.70 5.06
C GLY A 340 4.17 8.99 6.43
N ASP A 341 3.71 10.06 7.08
CA ASP A 341 4.12 10.48 8.43
C ASP A 341 2.98 11.27 9.10
N GLY A 342 3.14 11.59 10.38
CA GLY A 342 2.20 12.43 11.13
C GLY A 342 0.84 11.77 11.36
N ALA A 343 -0.20 12.61 11.40
CA ALA A 343 -1.56 12.15 11.72
C ALA A 343 -2.05 11.08 10.73
N HIS A 344 -1.62 11.18 9.46
CA HIS A 344 -2.06 10.32 8.36
C HIS A 344 -1.10 9.16 8.05
N PHE A 345 -0.15 8.84 8.94
CA PHE A 345 0.71 7.65 8.81
C PHE A 345 -0.12 6.39 8.50
N CYS A 346 0.35 5.47 7.67
CA CYS A 346 -0.45 4.30 7.28
C CYS A 346 -0.78 3.39 8.48
N PRO A 347 -2.08 3.21 8.83
CA PRO A 347 -2.45 2.31 9.92
C PRO A 347 -2.17 0.84 9.57
N GLY A 348 -2.23 0.47 8.29
CA GLY A 348 -1.97 -0.89 7.80
C GLY A 348 -0.50 -1.21 7.55
N SER A 349 0.45 -0.34 7.92
CA SER A 349 1.88 -0.53 7.62
C SER A 349 2.42 -1.87 8.13
N GLN A 350 2.10 -2.23 9.37
CA GLN A 350 2.51 -3.52 9.95
C GLN A 350 1.80 -4.71 9.29
N VAL A 351 0.53 -4.57 8.91
CA VAL A 351 -0.19 -5.62 8.18
C VAL A 351 0.53 -5.90 6.85
N ALA A 352 0.79 -4.86 6.05
CA ALA A 352 1.47 -5.00 4.75
C ALA A 352 2.87 -5.62 4.86
N LEU A 353 3.63 -5.25 5.92
CA LEU A 353 4.94 -5.84 6.20
C LEU A 353 4.83 -7.32 6.55
N HIS A 354 3.90 -7.71 7.45
CA HIS A 354 3.70 -9.11 7.83
C HIS A 354 3.19 -9.97 6.66
N GLU A 355 2.22 -9.46 5.88
CA GLU A 355 1.72 -10.12 4.66
C GLU A 355 2.87 -10.44 3.71
N THR A 356 3.70 -9.42 3.44
CA THR A 356 4.84 -9.55 2.52
C THR A 356 5.89 -10.49 3.07
N ARG A 357 6.24 -10.35 4.35
CA ARG A 357 7.24 -11.18 5.02
C ARG A 357 6.87 -12.66 4.95
N MET A 358 5.68 -13.00 5.43
CA MET A 358 5.23 -14.39 5.57
C MET A 358 5.09 -15.06 4.21
N PHE A 359 4.51 -14.35 3.24
CA PHE A 359 4.35 -14.88 1.90
C PHE A 359 5.70 -15.13 1.22
N LEU A 360 6.64 -14.19 1.31
CA LEU A 360 7.95 -14.32 0.66
C LEU A 360 8.85 -15.34 1.35
N ASP A 361 8.83 -15.44 2.69
CA ASP A 361 9.58 -16.48 3.40
C ASP A 361 9.11 -17.87 2.96
N ALA A 362 7.80 -18.10 2.91
CA ALA A 362 7.24 -19.37 2.47
C ALA A 362 7.50 -19.62 0.98
N LEU A 363 7.34 -18.61 0.11
CA LEU A 363 7.58 -18.71 -1.33
C LEU A 363 9.02 -19.11 -1.65
N PHE A 364 9.99 -18.44 -1.04
CA PHE A 364 11.42 -18.69 -1.32
C PHE A 364 11.93 -20.02 -0.76
N ARG A 365 11.18 -20.65 0.15
CA ARG A 365 11.45 -22.01 0.63
C ARG A 365 10.86 -23.11 -0.28
N VAL A 366 10.07 -22.75 -1.29
CA VAL A 366 9.56 -23.73 -2.25
C VAL A 366 10.72 -24.28 -3.11
N PRO A 367 10.91 -25.61 -3.20
CA PRO A 367 12.00 -26.20 -3.98
C PRO A 367 11.99 -25.76 -5.45
N GLY A 368 13.16 -25.39 -5.98
CA GLY A 368 13.32 -24.96 -7.36
C GLY A 368 12.64 -23.63 -7.71
N ILE A 369 12.19 -22.86 -6.71
CA ILE A 369 11.51 -21.59 -6.96
C ILE A 369 12.41 -20.60 -7.71
N ARG A 370 11.91 -20.12 -8.85
CA ARG A 370 12.59 -19.11 -9.67
C ARG A 370 11.60 -18.19 -10.36
N LEU A 371 12.04 -16.97 -10.62
CA LEU A 371 11.33 -16.02 -11.48
C LEU A 371 11.50 -16.44 -12.94
N ASP A 372 10.46 -17.04 -13.52
CA ASP A 372 10.41 -17.48 -14.92
C ASP A 372 10.19 -16.29 -15.86
N ARG A 373 9.48 -15.28 -15.38
CA ARG A 373 9.25 -14.02 -16.09
C ARG A 373 9.13 -12.85 -15.10
N ALA A 374 9.95 -11.82 -15.30
CA ALA A 374 9.84 -10.55 -14.59
C ALA A 374 8.49 -9.85 -14.86
N PRO A 375 7.98 -9.03 -13.93
CA PRO A 375 6.75 -8.28 -14.16
C PRO A 375 6.90 -7.27 -15.31
N ASP A 376 5.81 -7.05 -16.04
CA ASP A 376 5.62 -5.85 -16.83
C ASP A 376 5.43 -4.67 -15.88
N ILE A 377 6.19 -3.60 -16.09
CA ILE A 377 6.04 -2.35 -15.34
C ILE A 377 5.07 -1.43 -16.10
N GLY A 378 3.90 -1.22 -15.51
CA GLY A 378 2.87 -0.29 -15.97
C GLY A 378 2.78 0.95 -15.09
N TRP A 379 1.85 1.84 -15.42
CA TRP A 379 1.52 3.02 -14.63
C TRP A 379 0.06 2.92 -14.14
N SER A 380 -0.19 3.27 -12.88
CA SER A 380 -1.52 3.35 -12.29
C SER A 380 -1.82 4.78 -11.89
N ASP A 381 -2.80 5.40 -12.55
CA ASP A 381 -3.25 6.75 -12.19
C ASP A 381 -3.87 6.79 -10.80
N MET A 382 -4.47 5.68 -10.35
CA MET A 382 -5.01 5.55 -8.98
C MET A 382 -3.91 5.66 -7.93
N LEU A 383 -2.78 4.98 -8.14
CA LEU A 383 -1.63 5.04 -7.23
C LEU A 383 -0.77 6.29 -7.47
N GLN A 384 -1.00 6.98 -8.59
CA GLN A 384 -0.08 7.93 -9.20
C GLN A 384 1.36 7.38 -9.24
N SER A 385 1.50 6.10 -9.56
CA SER A 385 2.76 5.37 -9.45
C SER A 385 2.77 4.16 -10.38
N TYR A 386 3.82 3.34 -10.28
CA TYR A 386 3.95 2.12 -11.05
C TYR A 386 2.94 1.04 -10.62
N GLU A 387 2.75 0.06 -11.50
CA GLU A 387 2.07 -1.20 -11.22
C GLU A 387 2.83 -2.36 -11.88
N LEU A 388 2.74 -3.54 -11.30
CA LEU A 388 3.47 -4.73 -11.72
C LEU A 388 2.50 -5.83 -12.11
N ARG A 389 2.61 -6.32 -13.33
CA ARG A 389 1.73 -7.37 -13.84
C ARG A 389 2.50 -8.49 -14.49
N ASN A 390 1.87 -9.65 -14.54
CA ASN A 390 2.36 -10.78 -15.32
C ASN A 390 3.72 -11.33 -14.89
N ALA A 391 4.12 -11.11 -13.63
CA ALA A 391 5.21 -11.84 -13.01
C ALA A 391 4.85 -13.32 -12.88
N VAL A 392 5.74 -14.18 -13.37
CA VAL A 392 5.56 -15.64 -13.35
C VAL A 392 6.68 -16.27 -12.57
N VAL A 393 6.32 -17.11 -11.61
CA VAL A 393 7.24 -17.98 -10.88
C VAL A 393 7.01 -19.43 -11.27
N THR A 394 8.08 -20.23 -11.21
CA THR A 394 8.03 -21.69 -11.42
C THR A 394 8.79 -22.39 -10.32
N CYS A 395 8.43 -23.64 -10.05
CA CYS A 395 9.07 -24.46 -9.02
C CYS A 395 9.09 -25.94 -9.41
N ASP A 396 9.80 -26.74 -8.62
CA ASP A 396 9.74 -28.19 -8.74
C ASP A 396 8.34 -28.67 -8.35
N ARG A 397 7.80 -29.62 -9.13
CA ARG A 397 6.48 -30.18 -8.87
C ARG A 397 6.57 -31.26 -7.79
N THR A 398 5.68 -31.21 -6.82
CA THR A 398 5.58 -32.22 -5.74
C THR A 398 4.14 -32.49 -5.37
#